data_AF-A0A518CFC3-F1
#
_entry.id   AF-A0A518CFC3-F1
#
_cell.length_a   1.000
_cell.length_b   1.000
_cell.length_c   1.000
_cell.angle_alpha   90.00
_cell.angle_beta   90.00
_cell.angle_gamma   90.00
#
_symmetry.space_group_name_H-M   'P 1'
#
loop_
_entity.id
_entity.type
_entity.pdbx_description
1 polymer ?
#
loop_
_entity_poly.entity_id
_entity_poly.type
_entity_poly.pdbx_seq_one_letter_code
_entity_poly.pdbx_strand_id
1 'polypeptide(L)'
;MTPTAFYHLDDADELNSIRGTDDTFSSLPFIKSNNSNKSQLEGAISGTRFERSRSYLNLLHGIDWLIGPEAEIDILNLSLGLKSRDFNEHEPLQIATRYAYQSNKVVVTAAGNDGPCENTLQSLARARWVISVGATDCDRNLLDLSSRGVANKMSPTLVTNGVPNPEDYQHPNMPETARKFGPSTSLACARMSRIAAFTMSMMRFLFACMAEVQQAHVLGIFAPPIRFVVIGFADTGIFPGYQDLWNPTVRSFMANGNTSYQVSCDHNTIKSLYDIFSFLLEEKLAIELSTSPEAVRTFLNVMAIPLENRKCHEVGSGYLDLDVAIDFWTNITPVKLLKILLPRKHHGKLVYHFQDSGPIFRDSFVIYLSDMASRGPTHGDCAMMGYLRH
;
A
#
# COMPACT_ATOMS: atom_id res chain seq x y z
N MET A 1 -29.97 -1.73 -15.13
CA MET A 1 -28.67 -1.21 -14.65
C MET A 1 -27.66 -1.59 -15.70
N THR A 2 -27.21 -0.60 -16.45
CA THR A 2 -26.38 -0.75 -17.66
C THR A 2 -24.97 -1.22 -17.30
N PRO A 3 -24.36 -2.13 -18.07
CA PRO A 3 -23.00 -2.58 -17.81
C PRO A 3 -22.02 -1.45 -18.14
N THR A 4 -21.08 -1.23 -17.22
CA THR A 4 -19.95 -0.31 -17.34
C THR A 4 -19.17 -0.63 -18.62
N ALA A 5 -19.10 0.33 -19.55
CA ALA A 5 -18.32 0.21 -20.76
C ALA A 5 -16.82 0.34 -20.44
N PHE A 6 -16.02 -0.64 -20.87
CA PHE A 6 -14.56 -0.61 -20.77
C PHE A 6 -14.01 0.01 -22.06
N TYR A 7 -13.24 1.09 -21.93
CA TYR A 7 -12.55 1.72 -23.05
C TYR A 7 -11.21 1.03 -23.32
N HIS A 8 -10.99 0.59 -24.56
CA HIS A 8 -9.76 0.00 -25.07
C HIS A 8 -8.81 1.12 -25.51
N LEU A 9 -7.58 1.16 -25.00
CA LEU A 9 -6.51 2.05 -25.48
C LEU A 9 -5.44 1.22 -26.22
N ASP A 10 -5.79 0.63 -27.36
CA ASP A 10 -4.82 -0.06 -28.23
C ASP A 10 -4.85 0.41 -29.69
N ASP A 11 -5.80 1.27 -30.10
CA ASP A 11 -5.83 1.78 -31.46
C ASP A 11 -5.10 3.12 -31.57
N ALA A 12 -3.97 3.09 -32.29
CA ALA A 12 -3.14 4.25 -32.63
C ALA A 12 -3.91 5.37 -33.38
N ASP A 13 -5.15 5.12 -33.81
CA ASP A 13 -6.03 6.10 -34.44
C ASP A 13 -6.80 6.97 -33.42
N GLU A 14 -7.07 6.51 -32.19
CA GLU A 14 -7.69 7.34 -31.13
C GLU A 14 -6.68 8.28 -30.43
N LEU A 15 -5.38 8.03 -30.55
CA LEU A 15 -4.35 9.00 -30.18
C LEU A 15 -4.43 10.29 -31.03
N ASN A 16 -5.10 10.25 -32.18
CA ASN A 16 -5.42 11.45 -32.97
C ASN A 16 -6.79 12.08 -32.60
N SER A 17 -7.65 11.42 -31.81
CA SER A 17 -8.90 12.02 -31.31
C SER A 17 -8.68 12.83 -30.02
N ILE A 18 -7.61 12.54 -29.26
CA ILE A 18 -7.04 13.43 -28.22
C ILE A 18 -6.21 14.56 -28.88
N ARG A 19 -6.71 15.14 -29.97
CA ARG A 19 -6.18 16.37 -30.58
C ARG A 19 -6.98 17.62 -30.19
N GLY A 20 -7.89 17.53 -29.22
CA GLY A 20 -8.78 18.64 -28.93
C GLY A 20 -9.48 18.68 -27.57
N THR A 21 -9.04 17.92 -26.57
CA THR A 21 -9.58 18.09 -25.20
C THR A 21 -8.67 19.03 -24.45
N ASP A 22 -9.22 20.15 -23.96
CA ASP A 22 -8.54 20.97 -22.96
C ASP A 22 -8.02 20.05 -21.84
N ASP A 23 -6.71 20.12 -21.56
CA ASP A 23 -5.98 19.39 -20.52
C ASP A 23 -6.56 19.75 -19.12
N THR A 24 -7.75 19.27 -18.84
CA THR A 24 -8.55 19.58 -17.66
C THR A 24 -8.42 18.44 -16.68
N PHE A 25 -8.07 18.78 -15.45
CA PHE A 25 -7.94 17.87 -14.33
C PHE A 25 -9.18 17.99 -13.45
N SER A 26 -9.86 16.87 -13.21
CA SER A 26 -11.12 16.83 -12.48
C SER A 26 -10.91 16.90 -10.96
N SER A 27 -9.89 16.17 -10.48
CA SER A 27 -9.55 15.98 -9.07
C SER A 27 -8.30 16.76 -8.68
N LEU A 28 -7.52 17.25 -9.64
CA LEU A 28 -6.35 18.12 -9.47
C LEU A 28 -6.58 19.52 -10.08
N PRO A 29 -7.62 20.27 -9.67
CA PRO A 29 -8.05 21.51 -10.34
C PRO A 29 -7.02 22.65 -10.27
N PHE A 30 -6.00 22.52 -9.43
CA PHE A 30 -4.89 23.47 -9.29
C PHE A 30 -3.81 23.28 -10.37
N ILE A 31 -3.81 22.16 -11.11
CA ILE A 31 -2.92 21.95 -12.25
C ILE A 31 -3.58 22.58 -13.48
N LYS A 32 -3.29 23.86 -13.74
CA LYS A 32 -3.74 24.54 -14.97
C LYS A 32 -2.77 24.30 -16.11
N SER A 33 -3.17 23.48 -17.08
CA SER A 33 -2.52 23.46 -18.39
C SER A 33 -3.08 24.61 -19.23
N ASN A 34 -2.32 25.70 -19.31
CA ASN A 34 -2.52 26.70 -20.36
C ASN A 34 -1.40 26.54 -21.39
N ASN A 35 -1.64 26.85 -22.67
CA ASN A 35 -0.64 26.76 -23.75
C ASN A 35 0.69 27.50 -23.45
N SER A 36 0.69 28.48 -22.53
CA SER A 36 1.89 29.18 -22.02
C SER A 36 2.68 28.41 -20.94
N ASN A 37 2.02 27.50 -20.20
CA ASN A 37 2.64 26.66 -19.18
C ASN A 37 3.12 25.32 -19.75
N LYS A 38 2.70 24.97 -20.97
CA LYS A 38 3.17 23.77 -21.67
C LYS A 38 4.69 23.79 -21.82
N SER A 39 5.28 24.93 -22.17
CA SER A 39 6.73 25.14 -22.24
C SER A 39 7.42 25.24 -20.87
N GLN A 40 6.72 25.55 -19.77
CA GLN A 40 7.28 25.54 -18.41
C GLN A 40 7.21 24.14 -17.77
N LEU A 41 6.13 23.39 -18.02
CA LEU A 41 6.00 21.96 -17.72
C LEU A 41 7.01 21.15 -18.54
N GLU A 42 7.21 21.49 -19.82
CA GLU A 42 8.26 20.92 -20.69
C GLU A 42 9.66 21.48 -20.34
N GLY A 43 9.75 22.71 -19.85
CA GLY A 43 11.00 23.43 -19.55
C GLY A 43 11.64 23.04 -18.21
N ALA A 44 10.85 22.74 -17.18
CA ALA A 44 11.30 22.04 -15.96
C ALA A 44 11.81 20.61 -16.27
N ILE A 45 11.55 20.13 -17.49
CA ILE A 45 11.87 18.79 -18.01
C ILE A 45 12.93 18.90 -19.15
N SER A 46 13.53 20.09 -19.36
CA SER A 46 14.57 20.36 -20.37
C SER A 46 15.90 19.65 -20.07
N GLY A 47 15.88 18.32 -20.23
CA GLY A 47 17.03 17.45 -20.24
C GLY A 47 16.85 16.21 -21.12
N THR A 48 15.63 15.86 -21.54
CA THR A 48 15.40 14.68 -22.40
C THR A 48 14.10 14.75 -23.21
N ARG A 49 14.25 14.59 -24.54
CA ARG A 49 13.27 14.41 -25.64
C ARG A 49 11.76 14.31 -25.31
N PHE A 50 11.00 15.03 -26.14
CA PHE A 50 9.53 15.21 -26.29
C PHE A 50 8.59 14.03 -25.94
N GLU A 51 9.03 12.76 -26.00
CA GLU A 51 8.24 11.59 -25.57
C GLU A 51 8.02 11.54 -24.05
N ARG A 52 8.99 12.02 -23.25
CA ARG A 52 8.89 12.04 -21.78
C ARG A 52 7.85 13.04 -21.26
N SER A 53 7.56 14.10 -22.03
CA SER A 53 6.56 15.11 -21.70
C SER A 53 5.14 14.51 -21.67
N ARG A 54 4.82 13.62 -22.63
CA ARG A 54 3.55 12.89 -22.67
C ARG A 54 3.43 11.87 -21.56
N SER A 55 4.49 11.11 -21.27
CA SER A 55 4.49 10.17 -20.13
C SER A 55 4.25 10.86 -18.79
N TYR A 56 4.79 12.07 -18.59
CA TYR A 56 4.59 12.82 -17.36
C TYR A 56 3.15 13.34 -17.20
N LEU A 57 2.55 13.86 -18.28
CA LEU A 57 1.14 14.26 -18.28
C LEU A 57 0.21 13.06 -18.07
N ASN A 58 0.50 11.92 -18.69
CA ASN A 58 -0.27 10.68 -18.48
C ASN A 58 -0.23 10.23 -17.02
N LEU A 59 0.91 10.36 -16.33
CA LEU A 59 1.01 10.06 -14.90
C LEU A 59 0.14 11.00 -14.06
N LEU A 60 0.09 12.29 -14.40
CA LEU A 60 -0.79 13.24 -13.71
C LEU A 60 -2.27 12.93 -13.94
N HIS A 61 -2.67 12.58 -15.16
CA HIS A 61 -4.04 12.15 -15.47
C HIS A 61 -4.40 10.83 -14.77
N GLY A 62 -3.45 9.88 -14.69
CA GLY A 62 -3.63 8.65 -13.93
C GLY A 62 -3.87 8.95 -12.44
N ILE A 63 -3.05 9.82 -11.83
CA ILE A 63 -3.26 10.23 -10.43
C ILE A 63 -4.58 10.99 -10.26
N ASP A 64 -4.95 11.87 -11.19
CA ASP A 64 -6.23 12.59 -11.18
C ASP A 64 -7.42 11.61 -11.12
N TRP A 65 -7.42 10.61 -11.99
CA TRP A 65 -8.45 9.59 -12.05
C TRP A 65 -8.50 8.75 -10.76
N LEU A 66 -7.34 8.30 -10.25
CA LEU A 66 -7.24 7.49 -9.04
C LEU A 66 -7.72 8.20 -7.75
N ILE A 67 -7.76 9.54 -7.76
CA ILE A 67 -8.27 10.34 -6.64
C ILE A 67 -9.77 10.61 -6.77
N GLY A 68 -10.33 10.52 -7.98
CA GLY A 68 -11.72 10.83 -8.27
C GLY A 68 -12.71 10.00 -7.45
N PRO A 69 -13.94 10.51 -7.25
CA PRO A 69 -14.95 9.86 -6.42
C PRO A 69 -15.40 8.49 -6.96
N GLU A 70 -15.22 8.25 -8.26
CA GLU A 70 -15.54 6.97 -8.91
C GLU A 70 -14.43 5.92 -8.69
N ALA A 71 -13.23 6.34 -8.33
CA ALA A 71 -12.11 5.46 -8.05
C ALA A 71 -12.18 4.96 -6.59
N GLU A 72 -12.69 3.74 -6.41
CA GLU A 72 -12.64 2.99 -5.14
C GLU A 72 -11.22 2.46 -4.86
N ILE A 73 -10.22 3.36 -4.85
CA ILE A 73 -8.81 3.03 -4.69
C ILE A 73 -8.33 3.45 -3.30
N ASP A 74 -7.61 2.57 -2.61
CA ASP A 74 -7.02 2.86 -1.30
C ASP A 74 -5.52 3.21 -1.39
N ILE A 75 -4.81 2.61 -2.36
CA ILE A 75 -3.34 2.66 -2.45
C ILE A 75 -2.91 2.96 -3.88
N LEU A 76 -2.06 3.97 -4.05
CA LEU A 76 -1.36 4.29 -5.28
C LEU A 76 0.04 3.69 -5.24
N ASN A 77 0.39 2.89 -6.24
CA ASN A 77 1.74 2.38 -6.44
C ASN A 77 2.45 3.16 -7.55
N LEU A 78 3.52 3.86 -7.19
CA LEU A 78 4.34 4.65 -8.10
C LEU A 78 5.75 4.03 -8.21
N SER A 79 5.82 2.91 -8.94
CA SER A 79 7.04 2.16 -9.29
C SER A 79 7.83 2.80 -10.44
N LEU A 80 7.93 4.13 -10.43
CA LEU A 80 8.48 4.91 -11.54
C LEU A 80 10.00 5.11 -11.41
N GLY A 81 10.70 5.02 -12.53
CA GLY A 81 12.13 5.31 -12.62
C GLY A 81 12.42 6.79 -12.87
N LEU A 82 12.02 7.69 -11.96
CA LEU A 82 12.44 9.09 -12.06
C LEU A 82 13.91 9.19 -11.61
N LYS A 83 14.68 10.05 -12.29
CA LYS A 83 16.08 10.29 -11.91
C LYS A 83 16.18 10.85 -10.50
N SER A 84 17.24 10.48 -9.78
CA SER A 84 17.62 11.21 -8.57
C SER A 84 17.89 12.68 -8.89
N ARG A 85 17.22 13.57 -8.16
CA ARG A 85 17.35 15.03 -8.24
C ARG A 85 16.83 15.66 -6.96
N ASP A 86 17.09 16.96 -6.82
CA ASP A 86 16.64 17.70 -5.66
C ASP A 86 15.12 17.66 -5.50
N PHE A 87 14.68 17.59 -4.24
CA PHE A 87 13.28 17.58 -3.89
C PHE A 87 12.70 18.99 -4.03
N ASN A 88 11.63 19.11 -4.80
CA ASN A 88 10.87 20.35 -4.94
C ASN A 88 9.39 20.05 -4.71
N GLU A 89 8.86 20.48 -3.57
CA GLU A 89 7.47 20.22 -3.16
C GLU A 89 6.42 20.88 -4.07
N HIS A 90 6.82 21.86 -4.88
CA HIS A 90 5.94 22.60 -5.79
C HIS A 90 5.85 21.99 -7.18
N GLU A 91 6.48 20.83 -7.40
CA GLU A 91 6.38 20.15 -8.69
C GLU A 91 5.04 19.44 -8.87
N PRO A 92 4.49 19.40 -10.09
CA PRO A 92 3.17 18.85 -10.34
C PRO A 92 2.94 17.45 -9.75
N LEU A 93 3.87 16.50 -9.96
CA LEU A 93 3.74 15.16 -9.38
C LEU A 93 3.82 15.14 -7.84
N GLN A 94 4.57 16.07 -7.23
CA GLN A 94 4.64 16.18 -5.77
C GLN A 94 3.33 16.74 -5.21
N ILE A 95 2.77 17.76 -5.85
CA ILE A 95 1.47 18.30 -5.47
C ILE A 95 0.39 17.24 -5.67
N ALA A 96 0.40 16.50 -6.79
CA ALA A 96 -0.58 15.45 -7.05
C ALA A 96 -0.53 14.31 -6.03
N THR A 97 0.67 13.83 -5.68
CA THR A 97 0.83 12.78 -4.64
C THR A 97 0.50 13.29 -3.24
N ARG A 98 0.78 14.56 -2.93
CA ARG A 98 0.34 15.19 -1.68
C ARG A 98 -1.17 15.29 -1.61
N TYR A 99 -1.83 15.63 -2.71
CA TYR A 99 -3.28 15.70 -2.78
C TYR A 99 -3.90 14.31 -2.60
N ALA A 100 -3.36 13.27 -3.26
CA ALA A 100 -3.78 11.89 -3.04
C ALA A 100 -3.72 11.49 -1.55
N TYR A 101 -2.59 11.83 -0.90
CA TYR A 101 -2.42 11.62 0.54
C TYR A 101 -3.46 12.38 1.39
N GLN A 102 -3.71 13.65 1.07
CA GLN A 102 -4.73 14.46 1.75
C GLN A 102 -6.16 13.95 1.52
N SER A 103 -6.40 13.29 0.37
CA SER A 103 -7.63 12.56 0.05
C SER A 103 -7.66 11.15 0.65
N ASN A 104 -6.83 10.88 1.68
CA ASN A 104 -6.78 9.63 2.42
C ASN A 104 -6.37 8.41 1.58
N LYS A 105 -5.57 8.62 0.53
CA LYS A 105 -4.98 7.55 -0.29
C LYS A 105 -3.54 7.29 0.14
N VAL A 106 -3.17 6.03 0.33
CA VAL A 106 -1.79 5.65 0.64
C VAL A 106 -0.97 5.73 -0.64
N VAL A 107 0.12 6.51 -0.64
CA VAL A 107 1.02 6.57 -1.81
C VAL A 107 2.30 5.80 -1.50
N VAL A 108 2.56 4.73 -2.24
CA VAL A 108 3.79 3.92 -2.15
C VAL A 108 4.65 4.20 -3.37
N THR A 109 5.95 4.43 -3.18
CA THR A 109 6.87 4.71 -4.28
C THR A 109 8.19 3.99 -4.11
N ALA A 110 8.78 3.56 -5.23
CA ALA A 110 10.11 2.99 -5.26
C ALA A 110 11.15 4.03 -4.79
N ALA A 111 12.18 3.61 -4.03
CA ALA A 111 13.23 4.53 -3.59
C ALA A 111 14.11 5.05 -4.75
N GLY A 112 14.24 4.25 -5.81
CA GLY A 112 15.14 4.50 -6.96
C GLY A 112 16.24 3.45 -7.05
N ASN A 113 16.83 3.32 -8.25
CA ASN A 113 17.87 2.34 -8.56
C ASN A 113 19.26 3.00 -8.74
N ASP A 114 19.48 4.17 -8.13
CA ASP A 114 20.69 5.00 -8.31
C ASP A 114 21.71 4.80 -7.16
N GLY A 115 21.56 3.76 -6.33
CA GLY A 115 22.53 3.40 -5.28
C GLY A 115 23.89 2.94 -5.82
N PRO A 116 24.90 2.65 -4.97
CA PRO A 116 24.83 2.52 -3.51
C PRO A 116 25.15 3.80 -2.72
N CYS A 117 25.47 4.90 -3.41
CA CYS A 117 25.87 6.15 -2.75
C CYS A 117 24.71 6.77 -1.95
N GLU A 118 25.03 7.57 -0.94
CA GLU A 118 24.07 8.44 -0.25
C GLU A 118 23.47 9.49 -1.21
N ASN A 119 22.33 10.07 -0.83
CA ASN A 119 21.62 11.11 -1.58
C ASN A 119 21.13 10.68 -2.98
N THR A 120 20.75 9.41 -3.14
CA THR A 120 20.37 8.82 -4.43
C THR A 120 18.87 8.54 -4.55
N LEU A 121 18.05 8.86 -3.53
CA LEU A 121 16.58 8.74 -3.62
C LEU A 121 16.02 9.51 -4.83
N GLN A 122 15.09 8.89 -5.54
CA GLN A 122 14.32 9.58 -6.59
C GLN A 122 13.45 10.69 -6.01
N SER A 123 13.04 11.67 -6.82
CA SER A 123 12.35 12.86 -6.33
C SER A 123 11.08 12.55 -5.54
N LEU A 124 10.22 11.65 -6.03
CA LEU A 124 8.98 11.24 -5.35
C LEU A 124 9.26 10.60 -3.99
N ALA A 125 10.26 9.71 -3.92
CA ALA A 125 10.67 8.99 -2.71
C ALA A 125 11.17 9.91 -1.58
N ARG A 126 11.50 11.17 -1.86
CA ARG A 126 11.93 12.14 -0.85
C ARG A 126 10.76 12.79 -0.11
N ALA A 127 9.54 12.66 -0.62
CA ALA A 127 8.36 13.29 -0.02
C ALA A 127 7.98 12.65 1.31
N ARG A 128 7.62 13.47 2.31
CA ARG A 128 7.25 12.96 3.64
C ARG A 128 5.90 12.24 3.67
N TRP A 129 5.01 12.50 2.70
CA TRP A 129 3.68 11.91 2.62
C TRP A 129 3.65 10.54 1.90
N VAL A 130 4.73 10.14 1.21
CA VAL A 130 4.80 8.83 0.53
C VAL A 130 5.53 7.77 1.35
N ILE A 131 5.15 6.51 1.18
CA ILE A 131 5.91 5.36 1.68
C ILE A 131 7.00 5.07 0.64
N SER A 132 8.23 5.46 0.94
CA SER A 132 9.39 5.20 0.08
C SER A 132 9.99 3.83 0.37
N VAL A 133 10.21 3.01 -0.66
CA VAL A 133 10.56 1.59 -0.50
C VAL A 133 11.88 1.27 -1.18
N GLY A 134 12.89 0.96 -0.38
CA GLY A 134 14.16 0.40 -0.87
C GLY A 134 14.10 -1.10 -1.09
N ALA A 135 15.12 -1.66 -1.72
CA ALA A 135 15.15 -3.07 -2.13
C ALA A 135 16.26 -3.87 -1.45
N THR A 136 15.91 -5.05 -0.94
CA THR A 136 16.85 -6.08 -0.48
C THR A 136 16.77 -7.31 -1.38
N ASP A 137 17.67 -8.27 -1.17
CA ASP A 137 17.47 -9.67 -1.56
C ASP A 137 16.60 -10.45 -0.55
N CYS A 138 16.45 -11.76 -0.78
CA CYS A 138 15.73 -12.67 0.12
C CYS A 138 16.43 -12.88 1.46
N ASP A 139 17.74 -12.66 1.52
CA ASP A 139 18.55 -12.75 2.74
C ASP A 139 18.60 -11.42 3.51
N ARG A 140 17.76 -10.44 3.12
CA ARG A 140 17.64 -9.09 3.71
C ARG A 140 18.89 -8.23 3.54
N ASN A 141 19.77 -8.57 2.60
CA ASN A 141 20.88 -7.70 2.22
C ASN A 141 20.35 -6.58 1.34
N LEU A 142 20.61 -5.32 1.73
CA LEU A 142 20.33 -4.15 0.89
C LEU A 142 21.04 -4.29 -0.46
N LEU A 143 20.28 -4.20 -1.56
CA LEU A 143 20.85 -4.26 -2.90
C LEU A 143 21.69 -3.00 -3.16
N ASP A 144 22.81 -3.16 -3.87
CA ASP A 144 23.69 -2.02 -4.21
C ASP A 144 22.96 -0.95 -5.02
N LEU A 145 22.08 -1.35 -5.95
CA LEU A 145 21.26 -0.42 -6.73
C LEU A 145 20.25 0.36 -5.87
N SER A 146 19.90 -0.11 -4.68
CA SER A 146 18.84 0.53 -3.90
C SER A 146 19.28 1.92 -3.47
N SER A 147 18.57 2.93 -3.96
CA SER A 147 18.82 4.32 -3.60
C SER A 147 18.72 4.54 -2.08
N ARG A 148 19.59 5.41 -1.57
CA ARG A 148 19.77 5.69 -0.13
C ARG A 148 19.57 7.17 0.16
N GLY A 149 19.12 7.45 1.36
CA GLY A 149 18.93 8.79 1.87
C GLY A 149 20.24 9.45 2.31
N VAL A 150 20.10 10.45 3.18
CA VAL A 150 21.22 11.18 3.79
C VAL A 150 20.95 11.28 5.28
N ALA A 151 21.96 10.98 6.09
CA ALA A 151 21.85 11.03 7.55
C ALA A 151 21.19 12.34 8.03
N ASN A 152 20.19 12.21 8.90
CA ASN A 152 19.43 13.33 9.49
C ASN A 152 18.69 14.24 8.50
N LYS A 153 18.56 13.86 7.22
CA LYS A 153 17.82 14.65 6.21
C LYS A 153 16.66 13.87 5.61
N MET A 154 16.94 12.67 5.09
CA MET A 154 15.95 11.83 4.41
C MET A 154 16.38 10.37 4.46
N SER A 155 15.41 9.47 4.36
CA SER A 155 15.60 8.03 4.27
C SER A 155 14.46 7.45 3.43
N PRO A 156 14.60 6.24 2.86
CA PRO A 156 13.41 5.45 2.55
C PRO A 156 12.60 5.23 3.84
N THR A 157 11.31 4.92 3.71
CA THR A 157 10.46 4.57 4.85
C THR A 157 10.87 3.24 5.43
N LEU A 158 11.12 2.25 4.56
CA LEU A 158 11.53 0.89 4.88
C LEU A 158 12.09 0.21 3.63
N VAL A 159 12.50 -1.05 3.76
CA VAL A 159 12.95 -1.89 2.65
C VAL A 159 12.21 -3.22 2.60
N THR A 160 12.10 -3.81 1.42
CA THR A 160 11.57 -5.17 1.24
C THR A 160 12.28 -5.87 0.08
N ASN A 161 11.99 -7.16 -0.12
CA ASN A 161 12.60 -7.94 -1.19
C ASN A 161 12.30 -7.29 -2.56
N GLY A 162 13.32 -6.94 -3.31
CA GLY A 162 13.23 -6.41 -4.68
C GLY A 162 13.74 -7.39 -5.74
N VAL A 163 14.05 -8.63 -5.35
CA VAL A 163 14.51 -9.68 -6.26
C VAL A 163 13.30 -10.45 -6.80
N PRO A 164 13.19 -10.61 -8.13
CA PRO A 164 12.08 -11.34 -8.75
C PRO A 164 12.19 -12.85 -8.47
N ASN A 165 11.07 -13.56 -8.39
CA ASN A 165 11.11 -14.98 -8.07
C ASN A 165 11.57 -15.77 -9.30
N PRO A 166 12.53 -16.72 -9.16
CA PRO A 166 13.00 -17.53 -10.30
C PRO A 166 11.88 -18.29 -11.03
N GLU A 167 10.84 -18.67 -10.30
CA GLU A 167 9.67 -19.39 -10.81
C GLU A 167 8.81 -18.50 -11.74
N ASP A 168 8.79 -17.18 -11.52
CA ASP A 168 8.04 -16.23 -12.37
C ASP A 168 8.56 -16.23 -13.81
N TYR A 169 9.88 -16.41 -13.99
CA TYR A 169 10.53 -16.45 -15.32
C TYR A 169 10.24 -17.72 -16.10
N GLN A 170 9.86 -18.79 -15.40
CA GLN A 170 9.57 -20.10 -15.98
C GLN A 170 8.11 -20.22 -16.46
N HIS A 171 7.27 -19.20 -16.21
CA HIS A 171 5.87 -19.25 -16.61
C HIS A 171 5.72 -19.27 -18.15
N PRO A 172 4.92 -20.21 -18.71
CA PRO A 172 4.80 -20.39 -20.17
C PRO A 172 4.26 -19.16 -20.91
N ASN A 173 3.46 -18.32 -20.25
CA ASN A 173 2.91 -17.09 -20.83
C ASN A 173 3.71 -15.82 -20.45
N MET A 174 4.89 -15.94 -19.85
CA MET A 174 5.68 -14.78 -19.45
C MET A 174 6.23 -14.03 -20.69
N PRO A 175 5.91 -12.73 -20.88
CA PRO A 175 6.45 -11.96 -22.00
C PRO A 175 7.98 -11.92 -21.96
N GLU A 176 8.63 -12.00 -23.11
CA GLU A 176 10.09 -11.95 -23.20
C GLU A 176 10.67 -10.62 -22.66
N THR A 177 9.91 -9.53 -22.77
CA THR A 177 10.23 -8.23 -22.17
C THR A 177 10.24 -8.30 -20.64
N ALA A 178 9.33 -9.07 -20.05
CA ALA A 178 9.24 -9.23 -18.60
C ALA A 178 10.39 -10.09 -18.05
N ARG A 179 10.93 -11.02 -18.87
CA ARG A 179 12.11 -11.82 -18.50
C ARG A 179 13.40 -11.01 -18.36
N LYS A 180 13.41 -9.76 -18.82
CA LYS A 180 14.58 -8.86 -18.75
C LYS A 180 14.63 -8.03 -17.47
N PHE A 181 13.56 -8.01 -16.66
CA PHE A 181 13.60 -7.29 -15.39
C PHE A 181 14.51 -8.02 -14.40
N GLY A 182 15.43 -7.30 -13.77
CA GLY A 182 16.28 -7.81 -12.70
C GLY A 182 15.83 -7.29 -11.34
N PRO A 183 16.65 -7.50 -10.30
CA PRO A 183 16.43 -6.90 -8.99
C PRO A 183 16.18 -5.39 -9.08
N SER A 184 15.16 -4.86 -8.39
CA SER A 184 14.82 -3.44 -8.45
C SER A 184 13.97 -2.93 -7.29
N THR A 185 13.99 -1.62 -7.06
CA THR A 185 13.09 -0.95 -6.11
C THR A 185 11.64 -0.89 -6.58
N SER A 186 11.37 -1.07 -7.87
CA SER A 186 10.01 -1.20 -8.42
C SER A 186 9.32 -2.48 -7.94
N LEU A 187 10.03 -3.61 -7.93
CA LEU A 187 9.52 -4.87 -7.39
C LEU A 187 9.27 -4.78 -5.88
N ALA A 188 10.20 -4.14 -5.16
CA ALA A 188 10.02 -3.88 -3.74
C ALA A 188 8.80 -2.99 -3.46
N CYS A 189 8.59 -1.94 -4.26
CA CYS A 189 7.43 -1.06 -4.19
C CYS A 189 6.11 -1.84 -4.35
N ALA A 190 6.03 -2.72 -5.36
CA ALA A 190 4.86 -3.58 -5.56
C ALA A 190 4.57 -4.50 -4.37
N ARG A 191 5.58 -5.17 -3.83
CA ARG A 191 5.42 -6.02 -2.63
C ARG A 191 5.00 -5.21 -1.41
N MET A 192 5.50 -3.98 -1.26
CA MET A 192 5.10 -3.12 -0.16
C MET A 192 3.67 -2.59 -0.32
N SER A 193 3.20 -2.29 -1.53
CA SER A 193 1.79 -1.98 -1.76
C SER A 193 0.89 -3.13 -1.32
N ARG A 194 1.30 -4.38 -1.54
CA ARG A 194 0.59 -5.57 -1.02
C ARG A 194 0.55 -5.60 0.50
N ILE A 195 1.68 -5.37 1.16
CA ILE A 195 1.77 -5.37 2.63
C ILE A 195 0.97 -4.21 3.24
N ALA A 196 0.96 -3.04 2.59
CA ALA A 196 0.14 -1.89 2.99
C ALA A 196 -1.37 -2.21 2.88
N ALA A 197 -1.80 -2.85 1.79
CA ALA A 197 -3.20 -3.27 1.61
C ALA A 197 -3.62 -4.31 2.66
N PHE A 198 -2.76 -5.30 2.91
CA PHE A 198 -2.94 -6.30 3.97
C PHE A 198 -3.12 -5.61 5.33
N THR A 199 -2.24 -4.65 5.65
CA THR A 199 -2.27 -3.88 6.90
C THR A 199 -3.55 -3.07 7.04
N MET A 200 -3.98 -2.35 5.99
CA MET A 200 -5.23 -1.58 5.99
C MET A 200 -6.44 -2.48 6.29
N SER A 201 -6.45 -3.67 5.72
CA SER A 201 -7.56 -4.60 5.89
C SER A 201 -7.59 -5.23 7.28
N MET A 202 -6.44 -5.55 7.84
CA MET A 202 -6.34 -5.95 9.25
C MET A 202 -6.76 -4.84 10.21
N MET A 203 -6.42 -3.58 9.92
CA MET A 203 -6.88 -2.43 10.70
C MET A 203 -8.40 -2.27 10.61
N ARG A 204 -8.99 -2.33 9.41
CA ARG A 204 -10.45 -2.28 9.20
C ARG A 204 -11.17 -3.39 9.98
N PHE A 205 -10.62 -4.60 9.96
CA PHE A 205 -11.17 -5.72 10.72
C PHE A 205 -11.16 -5.44 12.22
N LEU A 206 -10.01 -5.04 12.76
CA LEU A 206 -9.87 -4.70 14.16
C LEU A 206 -10.87 -3.62 14.59
N PHE A 207 -11.05 -2.59 13.76
CA PHE A 207 -11.98 -1.49 14.06
C PHE A 207 -13.44 -1.96 14.04
N ALA A 208 -13.79 -2.86 13.12
CA ALA A 208 -15.11 -3.46 13.07
C ALA A 208 -15.40 -4.31 14.33
N CYS A 209 -14.48 -5.18 14.75
CA CYS A 209 -14.66 -5.93 16.00
C CYS A 209 -14.73 -4.98 17.23
N MET A 210 -13.93 -3.90 17.28
CA MET A 210 -14.01 -2.93 18.38
C MET A 210 -15.35 -2.17 18.42
N ALA A 211 -15.87 -1.77 17.26
CA ALA A 211 -17.19 -1.13 17.16
C ALA A 211 -18.31 -2.09 17.60
N GLU A 212 -18.20 -3.38 17.26
CA GLU A 212 -19.10 -4.43 17.73
C GLU A 212 -19.09 -4.55 19.26
N VAL A 213 -17.91 -4.64 19.88
CA VAL A 213 -17.79 -4.73 21.36
C VAL A 213 -18.38 -3.50 22.03
N GLN A 214 -18.15 -2.31 21.48
CA GLN A 214 -18.73 -1.08 21.99
C GLN A 214 -20.27 -1.10 21.90
N GLN A 215 -20.84 -1.53 20.77
CA GLN A 215 -22.30 -1.63 20.60
C GLN A 215 -22.91 -2.68 21.52
N ALA A 216 -22.30 -3.85 21.64
CA ALA A 216 -22.74 -4.92 22.54
C ALA A 216 -22.75 -4.44 24.00
N HIS A 217 -21.73 -3.68 24.42
CA HIS A 217 -21.66 -3.12 25.77
C HIS A 217 -22.71 -2.01 26.01
N VAL A 218 -22.94 -1.13 25.04
CA VAL A 218 -23.87 0.01 25.21
C VAL A 218 -25.33 -0.41 25.06
N LEU A 219 -25.63 -1.35 24.15
CA LEU A 219 -26.99 -1.67 23.72
C LEU A 219 -27.46 -3.08 24.11
N GLY A 220 -26.56 -3.98 24.51
CA GLY A 220 -26.90 -5.37 24.84
C GLY A 220 -27.37 -6.21 23.64
N ILE A 221 -27.02 -5.80 22.42
CA ILE A 221 -27.42 -6.45 21.15
C ILE A 221 -26.20 -7.14 20.54
N PHE A 222 -26.37 -8.37 20.04
CA PHE A 222 -25.38 -9.04 19.19
C PHE A 222 -25.24 -8.30 17.85
N ALA A 223 -24.03 -7.87 17.49
CA ALA A 223 -23.82 -7.12 16.26
C ALA A 223 -24.01 -8.01 15.02
N PRO A 224 -24.44 -7.43 13.88
CA PRO A 224 -24.47 -8.16 12.62
C PRO A 224 -23.04 -8.49 12.17
N PRO A 225 -22.82 -9.61 11.46
CA PRO A 225 -21.47 -10.07 11.24
C PRO A 225 -20.71 -9.22 10.21
N ILE A 226 -19.39 -9.07 10.42
CA ILE A 226 -18.54 -8.06 9.76
C ILE A 226 -18.37 -8.39 8.27
N ARG A 227 -18.72 -7.45 7.38
CA ARG A 227 -18.46 -7.57 5.94
C ARG A 227 -17.04 -7.08 5.61
N PHE A 228 -16.25 -7.94 5.02
CA PHE A 228 -14.86 -7.71 4.64
C PHE A 228 -14.76 -7.64 3.12
N VAL A 229 -14.29 -6.54 2.56
CA VAL A 229 -14.18 -6.35 1.10
C VAL A 229 -13.04 -7.20 0.53
N VAL A 230 -13.25 -7.86 -0.61
CA VAL A 230 -12.18 -8.50 -1.36
C VAL A 230 -11.25 -7.42 -1.90
N ILE A 231 -9.97 -7.48 -1.52
CA ILE A 231 -8.95 -6.56 -2.04
C ILE A 231 -8.50 -7.08 -3.40
N GLY A 232 -8.59 -6.23 -4.42
CA GLY A 232 -7.94 -6.43 -5.71
C GLY A 232 -6.82 -5.41 -5.90
N PHE A 233 -5.83 -5.74 -6.72
CA PHE A 233 -4.92 -4.77 -7.30
C PHE A 233 -5.33 -4.57 -8.75
N ALA A 234 -5.08 -3.38 -9.28
CA ALA A 234 -5.31 -3.08 -10.69
C ALA A 234 -4.07 -2.35 -11.21
N ASP A 235 -3.39 -2.94 -12.18
CA ASP A 235 -2.32 -2.28 -12.91
C ASP A 235 -2.93 -1.54 -14.12
N THR A 236 -2.64 -0.24 -14.25
CA THR A 236 -3.13 0.61 -15.33
C THR A 236 -2.60 0.23 -16.73
N GLY A 237 -1.76 -0.81 -16.83
CA GLY A 237 -1.18 -1.31 -18.08
C GLY A 237 -1.64 -2.70 -18.55
N ILE A 238 -2.58 -3.38 -17.89
CA ILE A 238 -3.04 -4.73 -18.30
C ILE A 238 -4.56 -4.86 -18.44
N PHE A 239 -4.97 -5.59 -19.48
CA PHE A 239 -6.34 -5.96 -19.78
C PHE A 239 -7.00 -6.81 -18.66
N PRO A 240 -8.24 -6.50 -18.23
CA PRO A 240 -9.02 -7.26 -17.24
C PRO A 240 -9.33 -8.73 -17.61
N GLY A 241 -8.94 -9.19 -18.80
CA GLY A 241 -9.22 -10.52 -19.33
C GLY A 241 -8.41 -11.66 -18.72
N TYR A 242 -7.42 -11.36 -17.87
CA TYR A 242 -6.57 -12.38 -17.22
C TYR A 242 -7.16 -12.93 -15.90
N GLN A 243 -8.45 -13.29 -15.93
CA GLN A 243 -9.11 -13.96 -14.79
C GLN A 243 -8.49 -15.32 -14.46
N ASP A 244 -7.74 -15.92 -15.40
CA ASP A 244 -7.12 -17.23 -15.24
C ASP A 244 -5.99 -17.31 -14.20
N LEU A 245 -5.52 -16.15 -13.73
CA LEU A 245 -4.43 -16.01 -12.76
C LEU A 245 -4.92 -16.08 -11.31
N TRP A 246 -6.22 -15.89 -11.07
CA TRP A 246 -6.78 -15.89 -9.73
C TRP A 246 -6.79 -17.31 -9.15
N ASN A 247 -6.60 -17.44 -7.83
CA ASN A 247 -6.75 -18.73 -7.16
C ASN A 247 -8.14 -19.34 -7.48
N PRO A 248 -8.28 -20.64 -7.78
CA PRO A 248 -9.58 -21.25 -8.12
C PRO A 248 -10.69 -20.96 -7.11
N THR A 249 -10.37 -20.87 -5.82
CA THR A 249 -11.29 -20.48 -4.75
C THR A 249 -11.71 -19.03 -4.87
N VAL A 250 -10.77 -18.11 -5.14
CA VAL A 250 -11.05 -16.68 -5.39
C VAL A 250 -11.86 -16.50 -6.66
N ARG A 251 -11.51 -17.20 -7.74
CA ARG A 251 -12.28 -17.21 -9.00
C ARG A 251 -13.70 -17.66 -8.77
N SER A 252 -13.89 -18.80 -8.11
CA SER A 252 -15.22 -19.32 -7.81
C SER A 252 -16.01 -18.33 -6.95
N PHE A 253 -15.36 -17.73 -5.95
CA PHE A 253 -16.00 -16.74 -5.10
C PHE A 253 -16.47 -15.50 -5.87
N MET A 254 -15.60 -14.92 -6.69
CA MET A 254 -15.88 -13.71 -7.48
C MET A 254 -16.85 -13.99 -8.63
N ALA A 255 -16.77 -15.17 -9.27
CA ALA A 255 -17.69 -15.61 -10.32
C ALA A 255 -19.13 -15.75 -9.80
N ASN A 256 -19.29 -16.00 -8.51
CA ASN A 256 -20.59 -16.00 -7.84
C ASN A 256 -21.09 -14.59 -7.47
N GLY A 257 -20.42 -13.53 -7.93
CA GLY A 257 -20.78 -12.13 -7.68
C GLY A 257 -20.48 -11.65 -6.26
N ASN A 258 -19.71 -12.42 -5.48
CA ASN A 258 -19.37 -12.02 -4.11
C ASN A 258 -18.22 -11.01 -4.12
N THR A 259 -18.45 -9.85 -3.50
CA THR A 259 -17.45 -8.79 -3.33
C THR A 259 -16.96 -8.66 -1.89
N SER A 260 -17.56 -9.43 -0.96
CA SER A 260 -17.20 -9.38 0.46
C SER A 260 -17.44 -10.70 1.20
N TYR A 261 -16.60 -10.96 2.19
CA TYR A 261 -16.72 -12.07 3.14
C TYR A 261 -17.37 -11.64 4.43
N GLN A 262 -18.05 -12.58 5.10
CA GLN A 262 -18.58 -12.34 6.43
C GLN A 262 -17.75 -13.09 7.48
N VAL A 263 -17.27 -12.36 8.48
CA VAL A 263 -16.31 -12.83 9.49
C VAL A 263 -16.89 -12.54 10.88
N SER A 264 -16.86 -13.53 11.78
CA SER A 264 -17.28 -13.41 13.19
C SER A 264 -16.10 -13.59 14.14
N CYS A 265 -15.87 -12.66 15.06
CA CYS A 265 -14.74 -12.75 15.99
C CYS A 265 -15.02 -13.86 17.05
N ASP A 266 -14.03 -14.68 17.40
CA ASP A 266 -14.21 -15.72 18.43
C ASP A 266 -14.34 -15.12 19.84
N HIS A 267 -14.76 -15.95 20.82
CA HIS A 267 -14.99 -15.49 22.19
C HIS A 267 -13.74 -14.90 22.88
N ASN A 268 -12.55 -15.47 22.64
CA ASN A 268 -11.29 -14.97 23.19
C ASN A 268 -10.91 -13.63 22.58
N THR A 269 -11.15 -13.47 21.27
CA THR A 269 -10.96 -12.19 20.58
C THR A 269 -11.90 -11.12 21.14
N ILE A 270 -13.19 -11.42 21.28
CA ILE A 270 -14.18 -10.49 21.86
C ILE A 270 -13.78 -10.09 23.28
N LYS A 271 -13.37 -11.05 24.12
CA LYS A 271 -12.90 -10.78 25.48
C LYS A 271 -11.69 -9.85 25.50
N SER A 272 -10.69 -10.10 24.66
CA SER A 272 -9.48 -9.27 24.59
C SER A 272 -9.79 -7.82 24.19
N LEU A 273 -10.73 -7.64 23.25
CA LEU A 273 -11.19 -6.32 22.83
C LEU A 273 -12.04 -5.62 23.89
N TYR A 274 -12.82 -6.38 24.66
CA TYR A 274 -13.55 -5.85 25.81
C TYR A 274 -12.58 -5.32 26.88
N ASP A 275 -11.52 -6.06 27.20
CA ASP A 275 -10.50 -5.63 28.16
C ASP A 275 -9.82 -4.33 27.70
N ILE A 276 -9.52 -4.21 26.39
CA ILE A 276 -9.02 -2.96 25.79
C ILE A 276 -10.01 -1.81 25.98
N PHE A 277 -11.28 -2.04 25.65
CA PHE A 277 -12.31 -1.01 25.72
C PHE A 277 -12.54 -0.53 27.17
N SER A 278 -12.62 -1.46 28.13
CA SER A 278 -12.75 -1.15 29.55
C SER A 278 -11.57 -0.32 30.07
N PHE A 279 -10.34 -0.68 29.70
CA PHE A 279 -9.15 0.12 30.03
C PHE A 279 -9.25 1.56 29.51
N LEU A 280 -9.67 1.74 28.26
CA LEU A 280 -9.83 3.07 27.66
C LEU A 280 -10.88 3.91 28.40
N LEU A 281 -12.00 3.29 28.81
CA LEU A 281 -13.04 3.96 29.59
C LEU A 281 -12.55 4.37 30.99
N GLU A 282 -11.92 3.44 31.71
CA GLU A 282 -11.37 3.69 33.05
C GLU A 282 -10.35 4.84 33.04
N GLU A 283 -9.48 4.87 32.03
CA GLU A 283 -8.45 5.87 31.86
C GLU A 283 -8.94 7.15 31.15
N LYS A 284 -10.21 7.20 30.75
CA LYS A 284 -10.83 8.31 30.00
C LYS A 284 -10.04 8.69 28.75
N LEU A 285 -9.59 7.68 28.01
CA LEU A 285 -8.81 7.82 26.80
C LEU A 285 -9.71 7.67 25.57
N ALA A 286 -9.52 8.58 24.62
CA ALA A 286 -10.09 8.46 23.29
C ALA A 286 -8.98 8.04 22.31
N ILE A 287 -9.31 7.10 21.43
CA ILE A 287 -8.47 6.69 20.31
C ILE A 287 -9.23 6.94 19.03
N GLU A 288 -8.53 7.44 18.02
CA GLU A 288 -9.05 7.55 16.67
C GLU A 288 -8.62 6.32 15.88
N LEU A 289 -9.61 5.57 15.41
CA LEU A 289 -9.41 4.38 14.60
C LEU A 289 -9.59 4.77 13.13
N SER A 290 -8.49 4.97 12.41
CA SER A 290 -8.51 5.33 11.00
C SER A 290 -7.52 4.50 10.19
N THR A 291 -7.81 4.35 8.90
CA THR A 291 -6.89 3.76 7.92
C THR A 291 -6.19 4.85 7.12
N SER A 292 -5.88 5.97 7.78
CA SER A 292 -5.19 7.08 7.12
C SER A 292 -3.77 6.70 6.68
N PRO A 293 -3.19 7.38 5.69
CA PRO A 293 -1.82 7.12 5.26
C PRO A 293 -0.79 7.14 6.41
N GLU A 294 -0.95 8.02 7.39
CA GLU A 294 -0.12 8.09 8.58
C GLU A 294 -0.31 6.89 9.50
N ALA A 295 -1.55 6.45 9.70
CA ALA A 295 -1.84 5.27 10.52
C ALA A 295 -1.23 4.02 9.88
N VAL A 296 -1.43 3.82 8.58
CA VAL A 296 -0.84 2.71 7.81
C VAL A 296 0.69 2.75 7.89
N ARG A 297 1.31 3.91 7.64
CA ARG A 297 2.76 4.09 7.79
C ARG A 297 3.24 3.73 9.19
N THR A 298 2.52 4.12 10.23
CA THR A 298 2.89 3.84 11.61
C THR A 298 2.92 2.34 11.88
N PHE A 299 1.89 1.60 11.45
CA PHE A 299 1.88 0.14 11.55
C PHE A 299 3.03 -0.49 10.77
N LEU A 300 3.26 -0.11 9.51
CA LEU A 300 4.37 -0.63 8.71
C LEU A 300 5.73 -0.41 9.38
N ASN A 301 5.97 0.78 9.94
CA ASN A 301 7.21 1.10 10.64
C ASN A 301 7.40 0.27 11.93
N VAL A 302 6.30 -0.01 12.65
CA VAL A 302 6.35 -0.82 13.89
C VAL A 302 6.56 -2.30 13.58
N MET A 303 6.06 -2.79 12.45
CA MET A 303 6.27 -4.17 11.99
C MET A 303 7.68 -4.42 11.44
N ALA A 304 8.33 -3.39 10.90
CA ALA A 304 9.63 -3.53 10.26
C ALA A 304 10.71 -4.04 11.24
N ILE A 305 11.49 -5.02 10.78
CA ILE A 305 12.62 -5.59 11.50
C ILE A 305 13.85 -4.72 11.26
N PRO A 306 14.47 -4.14 12.31
CA PRO A 306 15.70 -3.37 12.16
C PRO A 306 16.82 -4.20 11.56
N LEU A 307 17.57 -3.61 10.62
CA LEU A 307 18.77 -4.25 10.04
C LEU A 307 20.01 -3.72 10.77
N GLU A 308 20.54 -4.50 11.72
CA GLU A 308 21.59 -4.08 12.66
C GLU A 308 22.84 -3.50 12.00
N ASN A 309 23.21 -4.01 10.82
CA ASN A 309 24.39 -3.60 10.07
C ASN A 309 24.13 -2.46 9.07
N ARG A 310 22.98 -1.79 9.15
CA ARG A 310 22.58 -0.71 8.23
C ARG A 310 22.14 0.53 8.98
N LYS A 311 22.42 1.69 8.40
CA LYS A 311 22.01 2.97 8.98
C LYS A 311 20.56 3.27 8.61
N CYS A 312 19.83 3.96 9.49
CA CYS A 312 18.43 4.36 9.25
C CYS A 312 18.26 5.15 7.93
N HIS A 313 19.23 5.98 7.53
CA HIS A 313 19.11 6.69 6.25
C HIS A 313 19.24 5.80 5.01
N GLU A 314 19.73 4.56 5.16
CA GLU A 314 19.83 3.58 4.07
C GLU A 314 18.57 2.71 3.97
N VAL A 315 17.95 2.37 5.11
CA VAL A 315 16.89 1.34 5.17
C VAL A 315 15.60 1.77 5.87
N GLY A 316 15.53 3.01 6.34
CA GLY A 316 14.39 3.52 7.11
C GLY A 316 14.20 2.75 8.41
N SER A 317 12.96 2.29 8.64
CA SER A 317 12.58 1.48 9.81
C SER A 317 13.13 0.04 9.75
N GLY A 318 13.65 -0.40 8.60
CA GLY A 318 14.20 -1.75 8.42
C GLY A 318 13.44 -2.56 7.37
N TYR A 319 13.55 -3.89 7.48
CA TYR A 319 12.98 -4.84 6.53
C TYR A 319 11.56 -5.25 6.89
N LEU A 320 10.66 -5.28 5.91
CA LEU A 320 9.30 -5.77 6.08
C LEU A 320 8.87 -6.58 4.85
N ASP A 321 8.54 -7.85 5.05
CA ASP A 321 7.84 -8.68 4.08
C ASP A 321 6.45 -9.07 4.59
N LEU A 322 5.76 -9.90 3.82
CA LEU A 322 4.42 -10.33 4.17
C LEU A 322 4.39 -11.30 5.35
N ASP A 323 5.38 -12.18 5.48
CA ASP A 323 5.46 -13.15 6.58
C ASP A 323 5.66 -12.42 7.92
N VAL A 324 6.51 -11.40 7.94
CA VAL A 324 6.70 -10.51 9.09
C VAL A 324 5.40 -9.78 9.43
N ALA A 325 4.65 -9.30 8.43
CA ALA A 325 3.37 -8.65 8.68
C ALA A 325 2.33 -9.64 9.23
N ILE A 326 2.23 -10.85 8.68
CA ILE A 326 1.34 -11.91 9.19
C ILE A 326 1.70 -12.23 10.63
N ASP A 327 2.96 -12.52 10.92
CA ASP A 327 3.44 -12.85 12.26
C ASP A 327 3.11 -11.74 13.27
N PHE A 328 3.31 -10.48 12.87
CA PHE A 328 2.95 -9.34 13.71
C PHE A 328 1.46 -9.33 14.05
N TRP A 329 0.59 -9.46 13.06
CA TRP A 329 -0.86 -9.41 13.26
C TRP A 329 -1.39 -10.64 13.99
N THR A 330 -0.84 -11.83 13.75
CA THR A 330 -1.16 -13.05 14.51
C THR A 330 -0.76 -12.92 15.99
N ASN A 331 0.36 -12.24 16.27
CA ASN A 331 0.92 -12.08 17.61
C ASN A 331 0.71 -10.69 18.23
N ILE A 332 -0.22 -9.90 17.71
CA ILE A 332 -0.53 -8.57 18.27
C ILE A 332 -1.27 -8.75 19.59
N THR A 333 -0.75 -8.14 20.66
CA THR A 333 -1.37 -8.17 22.00
C THR A 333 -2.04 -6.81 22.30
N PRO A 334 -2.95 -6.74 23.29
CA PRO A 334 -3.51 -5.46 23.75
C PRO A 334 -2.44 -4.40 24.05
N VAL A 335 -1.36 -4.80 24.73
CA VAL A 335 -0.24 -3.90 25.03
C VAL A 335 0.44 -3.38 23.76
N LYS A 336 0.72 -4.26 22.78
CA LYS A 336 1.36 -3.85 21.53
C LYS A 336 0.46 -2.88 20.75
N LEU A 337 -0.82 -3.21 20.61
CA LEU A 337 -1.79 -2.36 19.92
C LEU A 337 -1.90 -0.99 20.60
N LEU A 338 -2.12 -0.94 21.91
CA LEU A 338 -2.28 0.31 22.64
C LEU A 338 -1.00 1.15 22.68
N LYS A 339 0.20 0.55 22.60
CA LYS A 339 1.45 1.30 22.44
C LYS A 339 1.53 2.03 21.10
N ILE A 340 0.88 1.51 20.05
CA ILE A 340 0.81 2.14 18.73
C ILE A 340 -0.22 3.27 18.75
N LEU A 341 -1.39 3.03 19.35
CA LEU A 341 -2.51 3.97 19.32
C LEU A 341 -2.40 5.09 20.36
N LEU A 342 -1.71 4.87 21.49
CA LEU A 342 -1.64 5.84 22.58
C LEU A 342 -0.28 6.52 22.69
N PRO A 343 -0.25 7.81 23.12
CA PRO A 343 0.99 8.50 23.46
C PRO A 343 1.80 7.78 24.54
N ARG A 344 3.13 7.89 24.46
CA ARG A 344 4.09 7.23 25.38
C ARG A 344 3.80 7.42 26.87
N LYS A 345 3.21 8.56 27.27
CA LYS A 345 2.84 8.86 28.66
C LYS A 345 1.89 7.82 29.29
N HIS A 346 1.14 7.08 28.48
CA HIS A 346 0.22 6.04 28.96
C HIS A 346 0.84 4.63 28.99
N HIS A 347 2.04 4.43 28.41
CA HIS A 347 2.62 3.10 28.21
C HIS A 347 2.95 2.38 29.51
N GLY A 348 3.26 3.12 30.58
CA GLY A 348 3.55 2.54 31.90
C GLY A 348 2.34 1.84 32.54
N LYS A 349 1.12 2.26 32.22
CA LYS A 349 -0.12 1.68 32.77
C LYS A 349 -0.53 0.38 32.06
N LEU A 350 -0.18 0.25 30.78
CA LEU A 350 -0.56 -0.91 29.96
C LEU A 350 -0.04 -2.23 30.52
N VAL A 351 1.20 -2.24 31.02
CA VAL A 351 1.82 -3.47 31.52
C VAL A 351 1.10 -4.02 32.74
N TYR A 352 0.55 -3.15 33.60
CA TYR A 352 -0.21 -3.57 34.78
C TYR A 352 -1.61 -4.11 34.42
N HIS A 353 -2.31 -3.47 33.49
CA HIS A 353 -3.67 -3.88 33.11
C HIS A 353 -3.73 -5.17 32.28
N PHE A 354 -2.65 -5.48 31.55
CA PHE A 354 -2.64 -6.51 30.52
C PHE A 354 -1.56 -7.59 30.76
N GLN A 355 -1.12 -7.76 32.00
CA GLN A 355 0.09 -8.50 32.39
C GLN A 355 0.11 -9.98 31.94
N ASP A 356 -1.07 -10.58 31.69
CA ASP A 356 -1.24 -11.96 31.23
C ASP A 356 -2.03 -12.09 29.90
N SER A 357 -2.18 -10.99 29.15
CA SER A 357 -2.95 -11.00 27.91
C SER A 357 -2.15 -11.63 26.75
N GLY A 358 -2.76 -12.66 26.14
CA GLY A 358 -2.24 -13.28 24.92
C GLY A 358 -2.50 -12.44 23.67
N PRO A 359 -2.23 -13.00 22.47
CA PRO A 359 -2.60 -12.34 21.22
C PRO A 359 -4.11 -12.06 21.16
N ILE A 360 -4.48 -10.90 20.61
CA ILE A 360 -5.88 -10.48 20.43
C ILE A 360 -6.63 -11.51 19.58
N PHE A 361 -5.94 -12.14 18.63
CA PHE A 361 -6.53 -12.94 17.55
C PHE A 361 -6.21 -14.43 17.63
N ARG A 362 -5.97 -14.93 18.86
CA ARG A 362 -5.36 -16.23 19.18
C ARG A 362 -5.92 -17.44 18.40
N ASP A 363 -7.23 -17.49 18.16
CA ASP A 363 -7.92 -18.60 17.50
C ASP A 363 -8.71 -18.17 16.24
N SER A 364 -8.67 -16.88 15.87
CA SER A 364 -9.58 -16.25 14.90
C SER A 364 -9.11 -16.30 13.43
N PHE A 365 -7.92 -16.76 13.09
CA PHE A 365 -7.38 -16.54 11.73
C PHE A 365 -6.76 -17.76 11.07
N VAL A 366 -7.26 -18.05 9.87
CA VAL A 366 -6.51 -18.65 8.77
C VAL A 366 -6.48 -17.63 7.63
N ILE A 367 -5.36 -16.94 7.49
CA ILE A 367 -5.17 -15.99 6.41
C ILE A 367 -4.87 -16.80 5.14
N TYR A 368 -5.84 -16.95 4.23
CA TYR A 368 -5.54 -17.41 2.87
C TYR A 368 -5.09 -16.21 2.04
N LEU A 369 -3.78 -15.98 2.07
CA LEU A 369 -3.16 -15.21 1.02
C LEU A 369 -3.01 -16.13 -0.17
N SER A 370 -3.79 -15.90 -1.22
CA SER A 370 -3.40 -16.49 -2.50
C SER A 370 -2.10 -15.83 -2.91
N ASP A 371 -1.01 -16.57 -2.81
CA ASP A 371 0.21 -16.22 -3.51
C ASP A 371 0.01 -16.61 -4.97
N MET A 372 -0.03 -15.63 -5.87
CA MET A 372 0.10 -15.89 -7.30
C MET A 372 1.50 -16.43 -7.67
N ALA A 373 2.36 -16.71 -6.69
CA ALA A 373 3.72 -17.22 -6.93
C ALA A 373 3.80 -18.69 -7.38
N SER A 374 2.69 -19.45 -7.50
CA SER A 374 2.78 -20.84 -8.00
C SER A 374 2.31 -21.08 -9.43
N ARG A 375 1.67 -20.10 -10.11
CA ARG A 375 1.29 -20.19 -11.54
C ARG A 375 1.10 -18.78 -12.12
N GLY A 376 2.16 -18.19 -12.71
CA GLY A 376 2.21 -16.82 -13.25
C GLY A 376 1.24 -16.48 -14.40
N PRO A 377 1.44 -15.38 -15.20
CA PRO A 377 2.50 -14.38 -15.19
C PRO A 377 2.05 -12.99 -14.66
N THR A 378 3.06 -12.18 -14.38
CA THR A 378 3.07 -10.83 -13.82
C THR A 378 1.99 -9.84 -14.32
N HIS A 379 1.15 -9.34 -13.42
CA HIS A 379 1.17 -8.01 -12.79
C HIS A 379 0.54 -8.16 -11.40
N GLY A 380 0.73 -7.18 -10.51
CA GLY A 380 0.63 -7.32 -9.05
C GLY A 380 -0.76 -7.60 -8.45
N ASP A 381 -1.51 -8.56 -8.98
CA ASP A 381 -2.80 -8.99 -8.46
C ASP A 381 -2.61 -9.96 -7.30
N CYS A 382 -2.87 -9.49 -6.09
CA CYS A 382 -3.04 -10.33 -4.92
C CYS A 382 -4.47 -10.22 -4.42
N ALA A 383 -5.24 -11.31 -4.56
CA ALA A 383 -6.49 -11.43 -3.82
C ALA A 383 -6.18 -11.91 -2.40
N MET A 384 -6.56 -11.11 -1.42
CA MET A 384 -6.50 -11.48 -0.01
C MET A 384 -7.85 -12.04 0.42
N MET A 385 -7.85 -13.24 0.99
CA MET A 385 -9.04 -13.95 1.43
C MET A 385 -8.81 -14.42 2.87
N GLY A 386 -9.36 -13.70 3.86
CA GLY A 386 -9.32 -14.16 5.25
C GLY A 386 -10.39 -15.23 5.48
N TYR A 387 -10.03 -16.39 6.05
CA TYR A 387 -11.00 -17.37 6.56
C TYR A 387 -10.82 -17.53 8.07
N LEU A 388 -11.94 -17.61 8.80
CA LEU A 388 -11.93 -18.01 10.21
C LEU A 388 -11.86 -19.52 10.32
N ARG A 389 -10.98 -20.06 11.17
CA ARG A 389 -11.14 -21.46 11.59
C ARG A 389 -12.40 -21.53 12.45
N HIS A 390 -13.35 -22.37 12.05
CA HIS A 390 -14.52 -22.72 12.88
C HIS A 390 -14.11 -23.45 14.15
#